data_AF-A0A6C0KMI1-F1
#
_entry.id   AF-A0A6C0KMI1-F1
#
_cell.length_a   1.000
_cell.length_b   1.000
_cell.length_c   1.000
_cell.angle_alpha   90.00
_cell.angle_beta   90.00
_cell.angle_gamma   90.00
#
_symmetry.space_group_name_H-M   'P 1'
#
loop_
_entity.id
_entity.type
_entity.pdbx_description
1 polymer ?
#
loop_
_entity_poly.entity_id
_entity_poly.type
_entity_poly.pdbx_seq_one_letter_code
_entity_poly.pdbx_strand_id
1 'polypeptide(L)'
;MDSCPEGFIIRRGYTRKNTGTHVKSTCVRSTSKYSSPAENTRKRHTGTKKACPPGEIARKAYVRRITAKVHKEGYIRTSKLGKIVKVYPKAKTTFVKAACIKDLGKPGKLPEGAPRIGPLRKGELKKFGYLYKLPDAERHAALKKAVNSMGPLDVFRKLDAVAKLSTRAAPAASAIFAKDRAWVRTTYGNSQGIIRAF
;
A
#
# COMPACT_ATOMS: atom_id res chain seq x y z
N MET A 1 10.16 -10.34 55.51
CA MET A 1 10.07 -11.29 54.39
C MET A 1 9.31 -10.57 53.31
N ASP A 2 10.05 -9.87 52.44
CA ASP A 2 9.54 -8.71 51.72
C ASP A 2 9.47 -8.95 50.20
N SER A 3 9.24 -10.19 49.79
CA SER A 3 9.05 -10.54 48.39
C SER A 3 7.60 -10.99 48.14
N CYS A 4 6.92 -10.28 47.24
CA CYS A 4 5.69 -10.77 46.65
C CYS A 4 5.99 -11.73 45.49
N PRO A 5 5.08 -12.67 45.19
CA PRO A 5 5.18 -13.48 43.98
C PRO A 5 5.13 -12.61 42.71
N GLU A 6 5.68 -13.14 41.62
CA GLU A 6 5.77 -12.47 40.33
C GLU A 6 4.40 -11.93 39.87
N GLY A 7 4.35 -10.66 39.44
CA GLY A 7 3.10 -9.97 39.06
C GLY A 7 2.32 -9.31 40.21
N PHE A 8 2.81 -9.38 41.45
CA PHE A 8 2.23 -8.72 42.62
C PHE A 8 3.20 -7.70 43.23
N ILE A 9 2.65 -6.63 43.80
CA ILE A 9 3.39 -5.56 44.49
C ILE A 9 2.94 -5.45 45.95
N ILE A 10 3.89 -5.21 46.86
CA ILE A 10 3.58 -5.00 48.28
C ILE A 10 2.87 -3.66 48.42
N ARG A 11 1.62 -3.69 48.88
CA ARG A 11 0.92 -2.49 49.34
C ARG A 11 1.27 -2.25 50.81
N ARG A 12 1.79 -1.07 51.14
CA ARG A 12 2.05 -0.67 52.53
C ARG A 12 0.73 -0.65 53.33
N GLY A 13 0.82 -1.05 54.60
CA GLY A 13 -0.33 -0.94 55.51
C GLY A 13 -0.71 0.51 55.76
N TYR A 14 -1.99 0.76 56.03
CA TYR A 14 -2.48 2.09 56.36
C TYR A 14 -3.76 2.02 57.19
N THR A 15 -4.04 3.09 57.92
CA THR A 15 -5.26 3.22 58.72
C THR A 15 -6.34 3.91 57.90
N ARG A 16 -7.54 3.31 57.84
CA ARG A 16 -8.68 3.92 57.13
C ARG A 16 -9.16 5.15 57.91
N LYS A 17 -9.20 6.31 57.25
CA LYS A 17 -9.56 7.60 57.88
C LYS A 17 -10.97 7.62 58.51
N ASN A 18 -11.92 6.89 57.92
CA ASN A 18 -13.33 6.97 58.33
C ASN A 18 -13.71 5.95 59.42
N THR A 19 -12.98 4.84 59.54
CA THR A 19 -13.31 3.75 60.47
C THR A 19 -12.21 3.48 61.50
N GLY A 20 -11.06 4.15 61.40
CA GLY A 20 -9.90 3.93 62.29
C GLY A 20 -9.23 2.56 62.17
N THR A 21 -9.75 1.68 61.30
CA THR A 21 -9.27 0.30 61.18
C THR A 21 -7.92 0.26 60.45
N HIS A 22 -6.92 -0.35 61.08
CA HIS A 22 -5.60 -0.55 60.48
C HIS A 22 -5.62 -1.72 59.49
N VAL A 23 -5.30 -1.45 58.23
CA VAL A 23 -5.19 -2.45 57.17
C VAL A 23 -3.71 -2.84 57.05
N LYS A 24 -3.41 -4.13 57.28
CA LYS A 24 -2.04 -4.68 57.19
C LYS A 24 -1.50 -4.62 55.76
N SER A 25 -0.17 -4.58 55.62
CA SER A 25 0.49 -4.68 54.33
C SER A 25 0.25 -6.05 53.69
N THR A 26 -0.14 -6.06 52.42
CA THR A 26 -0.43 -7.29 51.67
C THR A 26 0.03 -7.16 50.22
N CYS A 27 0.32 -8.29 49.57
CA CYS A 27 0.60 -8.34 48.15
C CYS A 27 -0.70 -8.10 47.34
N VAL A 28 -0.67 -7.13 46.43
CA VAL A 28 -1.80 -6.81 45.54
C VAL A 28 -1.34 -6.95 44.10
N ARG A 29 -2.20 -7.46 43.21
CA ARG A 29 -1.87 -7.65 41.79
C ARG A 29 -1.51 -6.30 41.16
N SER A 30 -0.39 -6.23 40.45
CA SER A 30 0.00 -5.01 39.71
C SER A 30 -1.02 -4.74 38.60
N THR A 31 -1.73 -3.61 38.69
CA THR A 31 -2.67 -3.16 37.65
C THR A 31 -2.11 -2.01 36.81
N SER A 32 -0.80 -1.77 36.86
CA SER A 32 -0.20 -0.64 36.14
C SER A 32 -0.34 -0.87 34.63
N LYS A 33 -0.76 0.17 33.90
CA LYS A 33 -0.83 0.17 32.42
C LYS A 33 0.55 0.02 31.75
N TYR A 34 1.62 0.01 32.54
CA TYR A 34 3.02 0.06 32.10
C TYR A 34 3.87 -1.13 32.56
N SER A 35 3.30 -2.11 33.27
CA SER A 35 3.94 -3.44 33.36
C SER A 35 3.79 -4.12 32.02
N SER A 36 4.92 -4.51 31.41
CA SER A 36 5.01 -5.29 30.17
C SER A 36 3.86 -6.29 30.11
N PRO A 37 2.94 -6.18 29.14
CA PRO A 37 1.89 -7.16 29.00
C PRO A 37 2.55 -8.52 28.90
N ALA A 38 2.34 -9.39 29.89
CA ALA A 38 2.51 -10.82 29.70
C ALA A 38 1.82 -11.10 28.38
N GLU A 39 2.60 -11.59 27.43
CA GLU A 39 2.31 -11.63 26.01
C GLU A 39 0.96 -12.33 25.80
N ASN A 40 -0.13 -11.57 25.84
CA ASN A 40 -1.43 -12.02 25.43
C ASN A 40 -1.39 -11.98 23.91
N THR A 41 -0.52 -12.83 23.35
CA THR A 41 -0.77 -13.46 22.08
C THR A 41 -2.11 -14.17 22.27
N ARG A 42 -3.19 -13.42 22.07
CA ARG A 42 -4.21 -13.93 21.17
C ARG A 42 -3.41 -14.37 19.97
N LYS A 43 -3.08 -15.66 19.92
CA LYS A 43 -2.75 -16.39 18.70
C LYS A 43 -3.96 -16.10 17.83
N ARG A 44 -3.94 -14.95 17.15
CA ARG A 44 -4.68 -14.77 15.91
C ARG A 44 -4.24 -15.99 15.17
N HIS A 45 -5.17 -16.89 14.90
CA HIS A 45 -4.98 -17.90 13.87
C HIS A 45 -4.65 -17.11 12.60
N THR A 46 -3.37 -16.78 12.42
CA THR A 46 -2.74 -16.55 11.14
C THR A 46 -2.65 -17.94 10.55
N GLY A 47 -3.82 -18.53 10.26
CA GLY A 47 -3.92 -19.71 9.42
C GLY A 47 -3.02 -19.41 8.23
N THR A 48 -2.00 -20.23 8.10
CA THR A 48 -0.89 -20.10 7.16
C THR A 48 -1.46 -19.64 5.82
N LYS A 49 -1.37 -18.33 5.56
CA LYS A 49 -1.80 -17.78 4.29
C LYS A 49 -0.83 -18.40 3.30
N LYS A 50 -1.31 -19.33 2.47
CA LYS A 50 -0.54 -19.80 1.32
C LYS A 50 0.07 -18.56 0.66
N ALA A 51 1.39 -18.48 0.65
CA ALA A 51 2.08 -17.39 -0.01
C ALA A 51 1.63 -17.40 -1.47
N CYS A 52 1.19 -16.25 -1.97
CA CYS A 52 0.83 -16.16 -3.38
C CYS A 52 2.07 -16.39 -4.25
N PRO A 53 1.90 -16.98 -5.44
CA PRO A 53 3.02 -17.16 -6.35
C PRO A 53 3.66 -15.79 -6.71
N PRO A 54 4.92 -15.77 -7.14
CA PRO A 54 5.59 -14.55 -7.56
C PRO A 54 4.75 -13.76 -8.58
N GLY A 55 4.61 -12.45 -8.37
CA GLY A 55 3.78 -11.58 -9.22
C GLY A 55 2.30 -11.51 -8.81
N GLU A 56 1.87 -12.23 -7.78
CA GLU A 56 0.54 -12.16 -7.21
C GLU A 56 0.53 -11.67 -5.75
N ILE A 57 -0.57 -11.05 -5.35
CA ILE A 57 -0.83 -10.59 -3.98
C ILE A 57 -2.08 -11.24 -3.40
N ALA A 58 -2.06 -11.49 -2.09
CA ALA A 58 -3.20 -12.06 -1.38
C ALA A 58 -4.31 -11.02 -1.22
N ARG A 59 -5.41 -11.15 -1.96
CA ARG A 59 -6.60 -10.34 -1.76
C ARG A 59 -7.41 -10.91 -0.59
N LYS A 60 -7.67 -10.07 0.42
CA LYS A 60 -8.59 -10.40 1.52
C LYS A 60 -10.01 -10.63 0.99
N ALA A 61 -10.77 -11.49 1.67
CA ALA A 61 -12.20 -11.63 1.39
C ALA A 61 -12.93 -10.32 1.71
N TYR A 62 -13.96 -9.98 0.95
CA TYR A 62 -14.77 -8.78 1.18
C TYR A 62 -16.16 -8.93 0.58
N VAL A 63 -17.11 -8.12 1.06
CA VAL A 63 -18.46 -8.02 0.49
C VAL A 63 -18.46 -6.92 -0.58
N ARG A 64 -18.82 -7.29 -1.81
CA ARG A 64 -18.96 -6.36 -2.93
C ARG A 64 -20.43 -5.95 -3.07
N ARG A 65 -20.70 -4.65 -3.17
CA ARG A 65 -22.02 -4.13 -3.58
C ARG A 65 -22.19 -4.25 -5.08
N ILE A 66 -23.33 -4.77 -5.51
CA ILE A 66 -23.70 -4.85 -6.93
C ILE A 66 -24.30 -3.50 -7.32
N THR A 67 -23.86 -2.95 -8.45
CA THR A 67 -24.36 -1.66 -8.93
C THR A 67 -25.77 -1.80 -9.50
N ALA A 68 -26.56 -0.72 -9.43
CA ALA A 68 -27.90 -0.70 -10.02
C ALA A 68 -27.89 -1.06 -11.51
N LYS A 69 -26.84 -0.62 -12.23
CA LYS A 69 -26.60 -0.99 -13.64
C LYS A 69 -26.54 -2.51 -13.82
N VAL A 70 -25.73 -3.22 -13.03
CA VAL A 70 -25.59 -4.69 -13.14
C VAL A 70 -26.88 -5.41 -12.72
N HIS A 71 -27.67 -4.84 -11.80
CA HIS A 71 -29.00 -5.37 -11.48
C HIS A 71 -29.98 -5.25 -12.64
N LYS A 72 -30.02 -4.08 -13.31
CA LYS A 72 -30.97 -3.81 -14.41
C LYS A 72 -30.55 -4.50 -15.71
N GLU A 73 -29.27 -4.41 -16.06
CA GLU A 73 -28.74 -4.90 -17.34
C GLU A 73 -28.23 -6.34 -17.27
N GLY A 74 -27.95 -6.87 -16.08
CA GLY A 74 -27.34 -8.18 -15.92
C GLY A 74 -25.87 -8.22 -16.36
N TYR A 75 -25.28 -9.41 -16.33
CA TYR A 75 -23.94 -9.67 -16.85
C TYR A 75 -23.89 -11.02 -17.57
N ILE A 76 -22.97 -11.16 -18.51
CA ILE A 76 -22.79 -12.38 -19.29
C ILE A 76 -21.87 -13.33 -18.52
N ARG A 77 -22.25 -14.62 -18.44
CA ARG A 77 -21.37 -15.68 -17.94
C ARG A 77 -21.41 -16.91 -18.85
N THR A 78 -20.29 -17.60 -18.94
CA THR A 78 -20.21 -18.91 -19.58
C THR A 78 -20.66 -19.98 -18.58
N SER A 79 -21.64 -20.81 -18.96
CA SER A 79 -22.08 -21.94 -18.16
C SER A 79 -21.04 -23.06 -18.16
N LYS A 80 -21.19 -24.05 -17.26
CA LYS A 80 -20.33 -25.25 -17.25
C LYS A 80 -20.35 -26.01 -18.59
N LEU A 81 -21.43 -25.87 -19.35
CA LEU A 81 -21.66 -26.51 -20.64
C LEU A 81 -21.24 -25.60 -21.82
N GLY A 82 -20.46 -24.55 -21.58
CA GLY A 82 -19.97 -23.64 -22.63
C GLY A 82 -20.99 -22.63 -23.17
N LYS A 83 -22.29 -22.79 -22.89
CA LYS A 83 -23.33 -21.84 -23.32
C LYS A 83 -23.16 -20.48 -22.65
N ILE A 84 -23.21 -19.42 -23.45
CA ILE A 84 -23.17 -18.02 -22.99
C ILE A 84 -24.57 -17.64 -22.50
N VAL A 85 -24.69 -17.27 -21.22
CA VAL A 85 -25.98 -16.94 -20.60
C VAL A 85 -25.90 -15.57 -19.93
N LYS A 86 -26.95 -14.77 -20.09
CA LYS A 86 -27.12 -13.49 -19.41
C LYS A 86 -27.79 -13.68 -18.05
N VAL A 87 -27.18 -13.16 -16.99
CA VAL A 87 -27.61 -13.36 -15.60
C VAL A 87 -27.92 -12.05 -14.91
N TYR A 88 -29.05 -12.00 -14.23
CA TYR A 88 -29.49 -10.87 -13.41
C TYR A 88 -29.33 -11.22 -11.93
N PRO A 89 -28.46 -10.52 -11.19
CA PRO A 89 -28.29 -10.75 -9.76
C PRO A 89 -29.57 -10.38 -8.98
N LYS A 90 -29.99 -11.26 -8.07
CA LYS A 90 -31.11 -10.98 -7.15
C LYS A 90 -30.69 -10.19 -5.92
N ALA A 91 -29.53 -10.54 -5.34
CA ALA A 91 -29.02 -9.92 -4.13
C ALA A 91 -28.27 -8.61 -4.42
N LYS A 92 -28.39 -7.61 -3.54
CA LYS A 92 -27.68 -6.31 -3.64
C LYS A 92 -26.17 -6.42 -3.39
N THR A 93 -25.73 -7.53 -2.80
CA THR A 93 -24.33 -7.77 -2.42
C THR A 93 -23.88 -9.18 -2.75
N THR A 94 -22.59 -9.35 -3.03
CA THR A 94 -21.95 -10.66 -3.23
C THR A 94 -20.69 -10.75 -2.39
N PHE A 95 -20.53 -11.88 -1.69
CA PHE A 95 -19.29 -12.18 -0.97
C PHE A 95 -18.20 -12.65 -1.93
N VAL A 96 -17.05 -11.98 -1.91
CA VAL A 96 -15.89 -12.32 -2.74
C VAL A 96 -14.85 -13.00 -1.84
N LYS A 97 -14.61 -14.29 -2.07
CA LYS A 97 -13.62 -15.10 -1.33
C LYS A 97 -12.22 -14.50 -1.42
N ALA A 98 -11.38 -14.78 -0.43
CA ALA A 98 -9.95 -14.49 -0.49
C ALA A 98 -9.29 -15.33 -1.61
N ALA A 99 -8.39 -14.72 -2.37
CA ALA A 99 -7.68 -15.38 -3.47
C ALA A 99 -6.39 -14.64 -3.78
N CYS A 100 -5.44 -15.32 -4.42
CA CYS A 100 -4.31 -14.65 -5.05
C CYS A 100 -4.78 -13.94 -6.32
N ILE A 101 -4.33 -12.70 -6.49
CA ILE A 101 -4.63 -11.88 -7.66
C ILE A 101 -3.34 -11.30 -8.21
N LYS A 102 -3.28 -11.02 -9.51
CA LYS A 102 -2.15 -10.34 -10.13
C LYS A 102 -1.84 -9.02 -9.41
N ASP A 103 -0.58 -8.81 -9.10
CA ASP A 103 -0.11 -7.55 -8.52
C ASP A 103 0.05 -6.49 -9.62
N LEU A 104 -0.87 -5.53 -9.63
CA LEU A 104 -0.87 -4.44 -10.60
C LEU A 104 -0.04 -3.23 -10.14
N GLY A 105 0.72 -3.32 -9.04
CA GLY A 105 1.51 -2.20 -8.51
C GLY A 105 0.65 -1.06 -7.95
N LYS A 106 -0.58 -1.36 -7.50
CA LYS A 106 -1.49 -0.34 -6.97
C LYS A 106 -0.99 0.21 -5.64
N PRO A 107 -1.18 1.52 -5.37
CA PRO A 107 -0.78 2.12 -4.11
C PRO A 107 -1.46 1.42 -2.92
N GLY A 108 -0.72 1.23 -1.83
CA GLY A 108 -1.23 0.59 -0.60
C GLY A 108 -1.32 -0.94 -0.65
N LYS A 109 -0.74 -1.60 -1.68
CA LYS A 109 -0.66 -3.07 -1.76
C LYS A 109 0.71 -3.65 -1.43
N LEU A 110 1.73 -2.81 -1.28
CA LEU A 110 3.05 -3.25 -0.82
C LEU A 110 3.03 -3.67 0.66
N PRO A 111 3.91 -4.60 1.06
CA PRO A 111 4.16 -4.89 2.47
C PRO A 111 4.45 -3.63 3.28
N GLU A 112 4.14 -3.70 4.57
CA GLU A 112 4.51 -2.66 5.52
C GLU A 112 6.04 -2.55 5.61
N GLY A 113 6.58 -1.32 5.64
CA GLY A 113 8.03 -1.07 5.64
C GLY A 113 8.74 -1.22 4.28
N ALA A 114 8.08 -1.72 3.23
CA ALA A 114 8.69 -1.77 1.90
C ALA A 114 8.99 -0.36 1.36
N PRO A 115 10.14 -0.14 0.69
CA PRO A 115 10.48 1.16 0.11
C PRO A 115 9.41 1.62 -0.87
N ARG A 116 8.98 2.87 -0.74
CA ARG A 116 7.94 3.46 -1.59
C ARG A 116 8.51 4.65 -2.35
N ILE A 117 8.21 4.69 -3.64
CA ILE A 117 8.32 5.92 -4.42
C ILE A 117 7.27 6.88 -3.84
N GLY A 118 7.70 8.10 -3.51
CA GLY A 118 6.82 9.14 -2.95
C GLY A 118 5.65 9.47 -3.89
N PRO A 119 4.62 10.19 -3.41
CA PRO A 119 3.48 10.55 -4.24
C PRO A 119 3.90 11.45 -5.42
N LEU A 120 3.51 11.06 -6.63
CA LEU A 120 3.70 11.90 -7.82
C LEU A 120 2.56 12.90 -7.94
N ARG A 121 2.90 14.18 -8.11
CA ARG A 121 1.91 15.22 -8.41
C ARG A 121 1.40 15.06 -9.83
N LYS A 122 0.08 15.08 -9.99
CA LYS A 122 -0.57 14.89 -11.29
C LYS A 122 -0.33 16.12 -12.17
N GLY A 123 0.11 15.88 -13.42
CA GLY A 123 0.14 16.90 -14.46
C GLY A 123 1.42 17.75 -14.57
N GLU A 124 2.45 17.48 -13.76
CA GLU A 124 3.67 18.30 -13.77
C GLU A 124 4.46 18.29 -15.08
N LEU A 125 4.50 17.17 -15.80
CA LEU A 125 5.07 17.14 -17.15
C LEU A 125 4.03 17.54 -18.20
N LYS A 126 2.76 17.27 -17.93
CA LYS A 126 1.65 17.59 -18.84
C LYS A 126 1.52 19.10 -19.09
N LYS A 127 1.79 19.95 -18.09
CA LYS A 127 1.80 21.42 -18.25
C LYS A 127 2.81 21.92 -19.30
N PHE A 128 3.84 21.14 -19.61
CA PHE A 128 4.82 21.45 -20.66
C PHE A 128 4.48 20.83 -22.02
N GLY A 129 3.31 20.17 -22.14
CA GLY A 129 2.88 19.48 -23.35
C GLY A 129 3.32 18.02 -23.43
N TYR A 130 3.90 17.45 -22.38
CA TYR A 130 4.41 16.08 -22.44
C TYR A 130 3.27 15.06 -22.34
N LEU A 131 3.16 14.19 -23.35
CA LEU A 131 2.29 13.02 -23.38
C LEU A 131 3.04 11.85 -24.02
N TYR A 132 3.03 10.69 -23.36
CA TYR A 132 3.73 9.49 -23.86
C TYR A 132 3.18 8.94 -25.19
N LYS A 133 1.97 9.35 -25.59
CA LYS A 133 1.33 8.94 -26.85
C LYS A 133 1.79 9.77 -28.06
N LEU A 134 2.49 10.89 -27.82
CA LEU A 134 2.99 11.76 -28.89
C LEU A 134 4.25 11.16 -29.52
N PRO A 135 4.59 11.56 -30.76
CA PRO A 135 5.85 11.15 -31.40
C PRO A 135 7.07 11.65 -30.63
N ASP A 136 8.21 10.97 -30.81
CA ASP A 136 9.45 11.22 -30.05
C ASP A 136 9.90 12.69 -30.09
N ALA A 137 9.79 13.34 -31.27
CA ALA A 137 10.18 14.74 -31.45
C ALA A 137 9.38 15.69 -30.54
N GLU A 138 8.05 15.52 -30.49
CA GLU A 138 7.17 16.34 -29.65
C GLU A 138 7.39 16.08 -28.16
N ARG A 139 7.60 14.81 -27.78
CA ARG A 139 7.92 14.45 -26.40
C ARG A 139 9.22 15.12 -25.95
N HIS A 140 10.28 15.01 -26.75
CA HIS A 140 11.56 15.65 -26.44
C HIS A 140 11.45 17.18 -26.40
N ALA A 141 10.67 17.80 -27.29
CA ALA A 141 10.41 19.25 -27.24
C ALA A 141 9.71 19.67 -25.93
N ALA A 142 8.71 18.91 -25.49
CA ALA A 142 8.06 19.15 -24.20
C ALA A 142 9.01 18.93 -23.01
N LEU A 143 9.88 17.92 -23.08
CA LEU A 143 10.89 17.66 -22.06
C LEU A 143 11.94 18.78 -21.99
N LYS A 144 12.38 19.36 -23.12
CA LYS A 144 13.25 20.55 -23.11
C LYS A 144 12.63 21.71 -22.33
N LYS A 145 11.34 21.99 -22.56
CA LYS A 145 10.58 23.02 -21.82
C LYS A 145 10.52 22.69 -20.32
N ALA A 146 10.29 21.43 -19.97
CA ALA A 146 10.28 20.99 -18.57
C ALA A 146 11.66 21.16 -17.91
N VAL A 147 12.73 20.72 -18.58
CA VAL A 147 14.11 20.82 -18.09
C VAL A 147 14.49 22.28 -17.83
N ASN A 148 14.12 23.20 -18.71
CA ASN A 148 14.38 24.63 -18.53
C ASN A 148 13.65 25.22 -17.31
N SER A 149 12.50 24.67 -16.92
CA SER A 149 11.68 25.22 -15.83
C SER A 149 11.96 24.60 -14.47
N MET A 150 12.21 23.30 -14.39
CA MET A 150 12.34 22.55 -13.13
C MET A 150 13.68 21.82 -12.98
N GLY A 151 14.53 21.87 -14.01
CA GLY A 151 15.85 21.26 -14.01
C GLY A 151 15.87 19.80 -14.51
N PRO A 152 17.01 19.33 -15.02
CA PRO A 152 17.13 18.01 -15.65
C PRO A 152 16.98 16.85 -14.66
N LEU A 153 17.46 17.00 -13.43
CA LEU A 153 17.38 15.96 -12.40
C LEU A 153 15.95 15.65 -11.99
N ASP A 154 15.13 16.68 -11.81
CA ASP A 154 13.74 16.50 -11.40
C ASP A 154 12.90 15.88 -12.50
N VAL A 155 13.12 16.28 -13.76
CA VAL A 155 12.46 15.65 -14.92
C VAL A 155 12.86 14.17 -15.00
N PHE A 156 14.15 13.87 -14.86
CA PHE A 156 14.65 12.50 -14.85
C PHE A 156 14.03 11.64 -13.74
N ARG A 157 14.00 12.14 -12.50
CA ARG A 157 13.41 11.42 -11.35
C ARG A 157 11.93 11.16 -11.53
N LYS A 158 11.18 12.12 -12.10
CA LYS A 158 9.76 11.94 -12.37
C LYS A 158 9.52 10.91 -13.47
N LEU A 159 10.26 10.96 -14.57
CA LEU A 159 10.15 9.95 -15.63
C LEU A 159 10.53 8.55 -15.13
N ASP A 160 11.59 8.43 -14.33
CA ASP A 160 11.98 7.17 -13.69
C ASP A 160 10.88 6.62 -12.80
N ALA A 161 10.33 7.48 -11.94
CA ALA A 161 9.28 7.10 -11.03
C ALA A 161 8.02 6.62 -11.78
N VAL A 162 7.60 7.34 -12.83
CA VAL A 162 6.45 6.92 -13.65
C VAL A 162 6.75 5.60 -14.37
N ALA A 163 7.95 5.44 -14.93
CA ALA A 163 8.35 4.19 -15.58
C ALA A 163 8.23 3.00 -14.62
N LYS A 164 8.88 3.06 -13.45
CA LYS A 164 8.83 1.99 -12.44
C LYS A 164 7.43 1.69 -11.93
N LEU A 165 6.62 2.73 -11.70
CA LEU A 165 5.24 2.57 -11.19
C LEU A 165 4.29 2.01 -12.26
N SER A 166 4.56 2.24 -13.54
CA SER A 166 3.71 1.79 -14.64
C SER A 166 4.08 0.42 -15.20
N THR A 167 5.23 -0.16 -14.83
CA THR A 167 5.76 -1.42 -15.41
C THR A 167 4.73 -2.56 -15.40
N ARG A 168 3.98 -2.72 -14.31
CA ARG A 168 2.99 -3.81 -14.17
C ARG A 168 1.60 -3.46 -14.71
N ALA A 169 1.22 -2.18 -14.67
CA ALA A 169 -0.12 -1.73 -15.05
C ALA A 169 -0.22 -1.35 -16.53
N ALA A 170 0.84 -0.81 -17.12
CA ALA A 170 0.91 -0.30 -18.49
C ALA A 170 2.35 -0.44 -19.03
N PRO A 171 2.79 -1.67 -19.39
CA PRO A 171 4.17 -1.95 -19.78
C PRO A 171 4.63 -1.16 -21.03
N ALA A 172 3.75 -0.98 -22.01
CA ALA A 172 4.07 -0.17 -23.20
C ALA A 172 4.36 1.29 -22.86
N ALA A 173 3.59 1.89 -21.94
CA ALA A 173 3.84 3.25 -21.47
C ALA A 173 5.13 3.32 -20.64
N SER A 174 5.35 2.32 -19.77
CA SER A 174 6.58 2.20 -18.97
C SER A 174 7.85 2.22 -19.85
N ALA A 175 7.83 1.53 -20.99
CA ALA A 175 8.96 1.51 -21.92
C ALA A 175 9.24 2.89 -22.53
N ILE A 176 8.19 3.64 -22.87
CA ILE A 176 8.32 5.01 -23.41
C ILE A 176 8.90 5.95 -22.35
N PHE A 177 8.38 5.92 -21.12
CA PHE A 177 8.92 6.73 -20.02
C PHE A 177 10.39 6.38 -19.73
N ALA A 178 10.77 5.11 -19.83
CA ALA A 178 12.16 4.67 -19.66
C ALA A 178 13.06 5.19 -20.80
N LYS A 179 12.58 5.15 -22.05
CA LYS A 179 13.29 5.71 -23.21
C LYS A 179 13.51 7.22 -23.06
N ASP A 180 12.45 7.94 -22.71
CA ASP A 180 12.50 9.39 -22.52
C ASP A 180 13.40 9.78 -21.34
N ARG A 181 13.38 9.00 -20.24
CA ARG A 181 14.32 9.15 -19.11
C ARG A 181 15.76 8.98 -19.57
N ALA A 182 16.04 7.94 -20.37
CA ALA A 182 17.38 7.69 -20.89
C ALA A 182 17.84 8.84 -21.79
N TRP A 183 16.96 9.38 -22.64
CA TRP A 183 17.23 10.55 -23.46
C TRP A 183 17.57 11.79 -22.62
N VAL A 184 16.83 12.07 -21.53
CA VAL A 184 17.16 13.16 -20.61
C VAL A 184 18.54 12.94 -19.97
N ARG A 185 18.86 11.70 -19.58
CA ARG A 185 20.16 11.35 -19.00
C ARG A 185 21.31 11.55 -19.98
N THR A 186 21.17 11.11 -21.23
CA THR A 186 22.23 11.25 -22.23
C THR A 186 22.41 12.70 -22.67
N THR A 187 21.31 13.45 -22.80
CA THR A 187 21.33 14.84 -23.27
C THR A 187 21.86 15.81 -22.20
N TYR A 188 21.52 15.59 -20.93
CA TYR A 188 21.82 16.53 -19.83
C TYR A 188 22.74 15.95 -18.74
N GLY A 189 23.17 14.69 -18.84
CA GLY A 189 23.98 14.02 -17.82
C GLY A 189 25.45 14.46 -17.78
N ASN A 190 26.03 14.79 -18.93
CA ASN A 190 27.46 15.13 -19.04
C ASN A 190 27.76 16.64 -18.96
N SER A 191 26.78 17.50 -19.26
CA SER A 191 27.00 18.95 -19.35
C SER A 191 26.86 19.71 -18.03
N GLN A 192 26.44 19.04 -16.93
CA GLN A 192 26.20 19.69 -15.63
C GLN A 192 26.69 18.89 -14.41
N GLY A 193 27.12 17.62 -14.55
CA GLY A 193 27.55 16.79 -13.41
C GLY A 193 26.45 16.37 -12.42
N ILE A 194 25.18 16.68 -12.71
CA ILE A 194 24.06 16.56 -11.76
C ILE A 194 23.48 15.13 -11.68
N ILE A 195 23.62 14.29 -12.72
CA ILE A 195 23.01 12.95 -12.77
C ILE A 195 24.11 11.88 -12.73
N ARG A 196 24.77 11.71 -11.57
CA ARG A 196 25.64 10.55 -11.31
C ARG A 196 24.80 9.29 -11.04
N ALA A 197 25.32 8.14 -11.44
CA ALA A 197 24.64 6.86 -11.35
C ALA A 197 24.27 6.52 -9.89
N PHE A 198 22.97 6.29 -9.67
CA PHE A 198 22.42 5.59 -8.51
C PHE A 198 21.65 4.37 -9.03
#